data_AF-A0A8I2G0U1-F1
#
_entry.id   AF-A0A8I2G0U1-F1
#
_cell.length_a   1.000
_cell.length_b   1.000
_cell.length_c   1.000
_cell.angle_alpha   90.00
_cell.angle_beta   90.00
_cell.angle_gamma   90.00
#
_symmetry.space_group_name_H-M   'P 1'
#
loop_
_entity.id
_entity.type
_entity.pdbx_description
1 polymer ?
#
loop_
_entity_poly.entity_id
_entity_poly.type
_entity_poly.pdbx_seq_one_letter_code
_entity_poly.pdbx_strand_id
1 'polypeptide(L)'
;MRSVVGVESNTGSPFNVQRSAHIPNLSYDEVKQMFQWYEKESGQKIETEVIDRLFFETNGQPGLTCWFGELLSETYNRDKTAPITIKNFKYVYKYATDVLPNNNILNIISKVDKDPYREQVLELFRTDSKIEFRFDRKQLNYLYMNGVIDIETIENDEVEPETYCKFSNPFVQTRLFNYFSNEIFNQLGLLVHPLDEMEDAVDEESLHIPNIITRYKAYIKKNRDMLFKGVPRRKNDMRIFEAVYHFNLYRYLYDLLKKRGVEVIPEFPTGNGKIDLILKYREKIYALELKSFKEMYDYRKGIDQAAEYGRRLGLKEIVLLIFVELSEEEVKELEQEIEKPGIKVIVIPIGVL
;
A
#
# COMPACT_ATOMS: atom_id res chain seq x y z
N MET A 1 18.60 17.50 4.41
CA MET A 1 19.71 17.81 5.34
C MET A 1 19.88 19.32 5.40
N ARG A 2 19.72 19.96 6.56
CA ARG A 2 20.33 21.28 6.77
C ARG A 2 21.71 21.03 7.33
N SER A 3 22.72 21.11 6.48
CA SER A 3 24.11 21.19 6.89
C SER A 3 24.31 22.54 7.58
N VAL A 4 24.70 22.52 8.86
CA VAL A 4 25.24 23.72 9.50
C VAL A 4 26.61 23.94 8.88
N VAL A 5 26.74 25.00 8.08
CA VAL A 5 27.97 25.38 7.40
C VAL A 5 28.91 26.01 8.42
N GLY A 6 30.00 25.32 8.73
CA GLY A 6 31.20 25.90 9.34
C GLY A 6 32.27 26.03 8.25
N VAL A 7 32.69 27.26 7.99
CA VAL A 7 33.60 27.66 6.93
C VAL A 7 35.07 27.36 7.33
N GLU A 8 35.86 26.97 6.32
CA GLU A 8 37.34 27.02 6.19
C GLU A 8 38.23 26.06 7.00
N SER A 9 38.64 24.96 6.37
CA SER A 9 40.03 24.45 6.47
C SER A 9 40.42 23.68 5.20
N ASN A 10 41.48 24.10 4.51
CA ASN A 10 41.99 23.46 3.28
C ASN A 10 42.82 22.17 3.53
N THR A 11 42.79 21.62 4.75
CA THR A 11 43.44 20.35 5.11
C THR A 11 42.63 19.60 6.18
N GLY A 12 41.56 18.91 5.76
CA GLY A 12 40.81 18.02 6.64
C GLY A 12 41.51 16.67 6.81
N SER A 13 41.75 16.24 8.06
CA SER A 13 42.21 14.88 8.37
C SER A 13 41.25 13.82 7.78
N PRO A 14 41.73 12.66 7.28
CA PRO A 14 40.85 11.57 6.85
C PRO A 14 40.05 10.96 8.03
N PHE A 15 40.39 11.31 9.27
CA PHE A 15 39.65 10.98 10.49
C PHE A 15 38.77 12.12 11.00
N ASN A 16 38.67 13.23 10.24
CA ASN A 16 37.78 14.33 10.57
C ASN A 16 36.35 13.94 10.18
N VAL A 17 35.73 13.11 11.00
CA VAL A 17 34.33 12.74 10.82
C VAL A 17 33.51 13.94 11.29
N GLN A 18 33.06 14.78 10.38
CA GLN A 18 31.80 15.50 10.59
C GLN A 18 30.73 14.42 10.78
N ARG A 19 30.57 13.92 12.01
CA ARG A 19 29.61 12.85 12.32
C ARG A 19 28.23 13.44 12.12
N SER A 20 27.64 13.18 10.96
CA SER A 20 26.19 13.19 10.82
C SER A 20 25.64 12.14 11.76
N ALA A 21 25.11 12.55 12.91
CA ALA A 21 24.41 11.66 13.81
C ALA A 21 23.08 11.28 13.17
N HIS A 22 23.00 10.06 12.64
CA HIS A 22 21.73 9.46 12.26
C HIS A 22 20.97 9.18 13.56
N ILE A 23 19.80 9.78 13.72
CA ILE A 23 18.84 9.39 14.76
C ILE A 23 17.99 8.27 14.15
N PRO A 24 18.13 7.01 14.58
CA PRO A 24 17.33 5.92 14.03
C PRO A 24 15.86 6.05 14.46
N ASN A 25 14.98 5.27 13.82
CA ASN A 25 13.64 5.06 14.35
C ASN A 25 13.72 4.34 15.71
N LEU A 26 12.66 4.49 16.51
CA LEU A 26 12.53 3.74 17.75
C LEU A 26 12.44 2.26 17.44
N SER A 27 13.12 1.44 18.23
CA SER A 27 12.93 -0.01 18.24
C SER A 27 11.57 -0.39 18.81
N TYR A 28 11.12 -1.61 18.54
CA TYR A 28 9.89 -2.14 19.12
C TYR A 28 9.92 -2.08 20.66
N ASP A 29 11.05 -2.41 21.27
CA ASP A 29 11.20 -2.39 22.73
C ASP A 29 11.14 -0.97 23.31
N GLU A 30 11.65 0.03 22.61
CA GLU A 30 11.51 1.44 23.01
C GLU A 30 10.06 1.90 22.92
N VAL A 31 9.38 1.61 21.80
CA VAL A 31 7.95 1.95 21.64
C VAL A 31 7.11 1.26 22.72
N LYS A 32 7.35 -0.03 22.98
CA LYS A 32 6.68 -0.79 24.03
C LYS A 32 6.92 -0.19 25.41
N GLN A 33 8.18 0.16 25.73
CA GLN A 33 8.50 0.80 27.01
C GLN A 33 7.80 2.15 27.19
N MET A 34 7.69 2.97 26.14
CA MET A 34 6.95 4.23 26.18
C MET A 34 5.48 4.01 26.57
N PHE A 35 4.82 3.03 25.96
CA PHE A 35 3.44 2.69 26.32
C PHE A 35 3.32 2.09 27.73
N GLN A 36 4.29 1.29 28.17
CA GLN A 36 4.30 0.76 29.54
C GLN A 36 4.48 1.87 30.61
N TRP A 37 5.30 2.89 30.34
CA TRP A 37 5.40 4.07 31.21
C TRP A 37 4.07 4.81 31.26
N TYR A 38 3.43 5.00 30.11
CA TYR A 38 2.10 5.59 30.05
C TYR A 38 1.08 4.80 30.89
N GLU A 39 1.03 3.47 30.76
CA GLU A 39 0.13 2.62 31.55
C GLU A 39 0.38 2.78 33.06
N LYS A 40 1.65 2.87 33.47
CA LYS A 40 2.05 3.02 34.88
C LYS A 40 1.63 4.38 35.45
N GLU A 41 1.77 5.45 34.66
CA GLU A 41 1.47 6.81 35.10
C GLU A 41 -0.02 7.13 35.06
N SER A 42 -0.71 6.71 34.00
CA SER A 42 -2.14 7.01 33.80
C SER A 42 -3.08 6.00 34.46
N GLY A 43 -2.60 4.78 34.72
CA GLY A 43 -3.43 3.65 35.12
C GLY A 43 -4.25 3.02 33.99
N GLN A 44 -4.25 3.62 32.79
CA GLN A 44 -5.01 3.13 31.64
C GLN A 44 -4.29 1.97 30.98
N LYS A 45 -4.98 0.84 30.82
CA LYS A 45 -4.42 -0.37 30.18
C LYS A 45 -4.41 -0.25 28.66
N ILE A 46 -3.41 -0.86 28.02
CA ILE A 46 -3.24 -0.92 26.57
C ILE A 46 -2.96 -2.36 26.15
N GLU A 47 -3.75 -2.88 25.22
CA GLU A 47 -3.53 -4.22 24.67
C GLU A 47 -2.22 -4.28 23.87
N THR A 48 -1.48 -5.39 23.99
CA THR A 48 -0.22 -5.58 23.26
C THR A 48 -0.42 -5.51 21.74
N GLU A 49 -1.55 -6.00 21.23
CA GLU A 49 -1.89 -5.93 19.80
C GLU A 49 -1.95 -4.49 19.28
N VAL A 50 -2.31 -3.51 20.12
CA VAL A 50 -2.29 -2.08 19.75
C VAL A 50 -0.85 -1.60 19.53
N ILE A 51 0.07 -2.00 20.41
CA ILE A 51 1.49 -1.64 20.33
C ILE A 51 2.11 -2.30 19.11
N ASP A 52 1.84 -3.59 18.89
CA ASP A 52 2.32 -4.37 17.75
C ASP A 52 1.87 -3.74 16.44
N ARG A 53 0.57 -3.43 16.32
CA ARG A 53 0.02 -2.82 15.12
C ARG A 53 0.54 -1.40 14.91
N LEU A 54 0.65 -0.59 15.97
CA LEU A 54 1.21 0.76 15.86
C LEU A 54 2.65 0.71 15.37
N PHE A 55 3.48 -0.16 15.95
CA PHE A 55 4.87 -0.31 15.53
C PHE A 55 4.97 -0.79 14.08
N PHE A 56 4.16 -1.76 13.68
CA PHE A 56 4.08 -2.23 12.30
C PHE A 56 3.78 -1.06 11.33
N GLU A 57 2.78 -0.24 11.64
CA GLU A 57 2.36 0.86 10.76
C GLU A 57 3.36 2.02 10.70
N THR A 58 4.03 2.35 11.81
CA THR A 58 4.93 3.50 11.88
C THR A 58 6.41 3.14 11.68
N ASN A 59 6.75 1.86 11.76
CA ASN A 59 8.13 1.36 11.85
C ASN A 59 8.96 2.12 12.90
N GLY A 60 8.32 2.49 14.02
CA GLY A 60 8.96 3.24 15.10
C GLY A 60 9.32 4.69 14.78
N GLN A 61 8.85 5.26 13.66
CA GLN A 61 9.15 6.64 13.30
C GLN A 61 8.67 7.61 14.40
N PRO A 62 9.56 8.35 15.09
CA PRO A 62 9.23 9.00 16.35
C PRO A 62 8.02 9.95 16.28
N GLY A 63 7.92 10.72 15.19
CA GLY A 63 6.82 11.67 15.01
C GLY A 63 5.45 10.99 14.88
N LEU A 64 5.35 9.94 14.07
CA LEU A 64 4.11 9.18 13.87
C LEU A 64 3.79 8.35 15.11
N THR A 65 4.78 7.68 15.71
CA THR A 65 4.59 6.89 16.94
C THR A 65 4.00 7.77 18.06
N CYS A 66 4.62 8.93 18.34
CA CYS A 66 4.12 9.84 19.36
C CYS A 66 2.74 10.42 19.00
N TRP A 67 2.52 10.77 17.73
CA TRP A 67 1.22 11.28 17.27
C TRP A 67 0.11 10.23 17.44
N PHE A 68 0.34 8.98 17.05
CA PHE A 68 -0.63 7.91 17.30
C PHE A 68 -0.83 7.66 18.81
N GLY A 69 0.23 7.74 19.61
CA GLY A 69 0.15 7.70 21.07
C GLY A 69 -0.85 8.74 21.60
N GLU A 70 -0.67 10.02 21.24
CA GLU A 70 -1.56 11.13 21.62
C GLU A 70 -3.00 10.91 21.15
N LEU A 71 -3.19 10.45 19.90
CA LEU A 71 -4.52 10.18 19.37
C LEU A 71 -5.24 9.08 20.16
N LEU A 72 -4.52 8.00 20.45
CA LEU A 72 -5.06 6.86 21.20
C LEU A 72 -5.36 7.25 22.64
N SER A 73 -4.47 7.96 23.32
CA SER A 73 -4.57 8.12 24.77
C SER A 73 -5.28 9.40 25.22
N GLU A 74 -5.06 10.52 24.53
CA GLU A 74 -5.53 11.84 24.95
C GLU A 74 -6.63 12.42 24.06
N THR A 75 -6.74 11.94 22.80
CA THR A 75 -7.76 12.44 21.87
C THR A 75 -9.03 11.61 21.89
N TYR A 76 -8.92 10.30 21.61
CA TYR A 76 -10.08 9.45 21.34
C TYR A 76 -10.47 8.51 22.48
N ASN A 77 -9.55 8.13 23.38
CA ASN A 77 -9.82 7.20 24.48
C ASN A 77 -9.48 7.81 25.84
N ARG A 78 -10.12 8.92 26.17
CA ARG A 78 -9.83 9.73 27.36
C ARG A 78 -10.24 9.09 28.68
N ASP A 79 -11.20 8.16 28.66
CA ASP A 79 -11.59 7.42 29.86
C ASP A 79 -10.48 6.44 30.25
N LYS A 80 -9.74 6.80 31.30
CA LYS A 80 -8.59 6.03 31.78
C LYS A 80 -8.98 4.70 32.43
N THR A 81 -10.27 4.50 32.74
CA THR A 81 -10.75 3.23 33.30
C THR A 81 -10.98 2.16 32.23
N ALA A 82 -11.19 2.57 30.97
CA ALA A 82 -11.36 1.68 29.84
C ALA A 82 -10.01 1.37 29.16
N PRO A 83 -9.72 0.09 28.86
CA PRO A 83 -8.51 -0.28 28.14
C PRO A 83 -8.52 0.24 26.69
N ILE A 84 -7.36 0.61 26.18
CA ILE A 84 -7.14 0.89 24.76
C ILE A 84 -6.98 -0.45 24.03
N THR A 85 -7.96 -0.77 23.19
CA THR A 85 -8.05 -2.05 22.46
C THR A 85 -7.72 -1.91 20.98
N ILE A 86 -7.57 -3.03 20.28
CA ILE A 86 -7.39 -3.02 18.82
C ILE A 86 -8.58 -2.35 18.08
N LYS A 87 -9.79 -2.38 18.65
CA LYS A 87 -10.95 -1.66 18.11
C LYS A 87 -10.73 -0.14 18.17
N ASN A 88 -10.17 0.36 19.27
CA ASN A 88 -9.80 1.77 19.40
C ASN A 88 -8.72 2.15 18.39
N PHE A 89 -7.71 1.29 18.20
CA PHE A 89 -6.68 1.49 17.17
C PHE A 89 -7.26 1.59 15.77
N LYS A 90 -8.10 0.64 15.34
CA LYS A 90 -8.74 0.66 14.01
C LYS A 90 -9.54 1.94 13.77
N TYR A 91 -10.27 2.40 14.79
CA TYR A 91 -11.00 3.66 14.74
C TYR A 91 -10.05 4.85 14.57
N VAL A 92 -9.02 4.97 15.41
CA VAL A 92 -8.03 6.05 15.33
C VAL A 92 -7.28 6.03 14.00
N TYR A 93 -6.85 4.85 13.54
CA TYR A 93 -6.16 4.65 12.28
C TYR A 93 -6.99 5.19 11.10
N LYS A 94 -8.28 4.85 11.05
CA LYS A 94 -9.19 5.37 10.03
C LYS A 94 -9.27 6.90 10.02
N TYR A 95 -9.37 7.53 11.19
CA TYR A 95 -9.37 9.00 11.26
C TYR A 95 -8.01 9.61 10.90
N ALA A 96 -6.92 8.96 11.32
CA ALA A 96 -5.56 9.35 11.00
C ALA A 96 -5.25 9.24 9.50
N THR A 97 -5.87 8.30 8.77
CA THR A 97 -5.74 8.19 7.31
C THR A 97 -6.63 9.17 6.57
N ASP A 98 -7.88 9.37 7.03
CA ASP A 98 -8.93 9.98 6.21
C ASP A 98 -9.20 11.46 6.55
N VAL A 99 -9.02 11.86 7.81
CA VAL A 99 -9.58 13.13 8.33
C VAL A 99 -8.52 14.03 8.96
N LEU A 100 -7.61 13.47 9.75
CA LEU A 100 -6.74 14.29 10.61
C LEU A 100 -5.54 14.85 9.84
N PRO A 101 -5.19 16.14 10.07
CA PRO A 101 -3.99 16.72 9.50
C PRO A 101 -2.76 16.19 10.26
N ASN A 102 -1.76 15.74 9.51
CA ASN A 102 -0.43 15.46 10.03
C ASN A 102 0.61 16.18 9.16
N ASN A 103 1.32 17.16 9.75
CA ASN A 103 2.25 18.01 9.00
C ASN A 103 3.37 17.23 8.31
N ASN A 104 3.83 16.13 8.91
CA ASN A 104 4.85 15.27 8.30
C ASN A 104 4.31 14.61 7.02
N ILE A 105 3.11 14.02 7.08
CA ILE A 105 2.47 13.41 5.92
C ILE A 105 2.13 14.44 4.83
N LEU A 106 1.60 15.61 5.21
CA LEU A 106 1.31 16.68 4.24
C LEU A 106 2.58 17.18 3.55
N ASN A 107 3.69 17.28 4.29
CA ASN A 107 4.99 17.61 3.70
C ASN A 107 5.46 16.51 2.74
N ILE A 108 5.38 15.23 3.12
CA ILE A 108 5.70 14.09 2.24
C ILE A 108 4.91 14.17 0.93
N ILE A 109 3.58 14.33 1.01
CA ILE A 109 2.71 14.47 -0.15
C ILE A 109 3.19 15.62 -1.05
N SER A 110 3.48 16.79 -0.48
CA SER A 110 3.96 17.96 -1.24
C SER A 110 5.31 17.74 -1.96
N LYS A 111 6.12 16.78 -1.49
CA LYS A 111 7.41 16.43 -2.10
C LYS A 111 7.26 15.43 -3.24
N VAL A 112 6.38 14.45 -3.08
CA VAL A 112 6.16 13.40 -4.08
C VAL A 112 5.25 13.86 -5.22
N ASP A 113 4.42 14.88 -5.00
CA ASP A 113 3.49 15.41 -6.00
C ASP A 113 4.16 16.28 -7.09
N LYS A 114 5.47 16.12 -7.27
CA LYS A 114 6.26 16.86 -8.25
C LYS A 114 7.08 15.90 -9.08
N ASP A 115 7.17 16.15 -10.38
CA ASP A 115 8.10 15.43 -11.22
C ASP A 115 9.55 15.83 -10.89
N PRO A 116 10.49 14.88 -10.93
CA PRO A 116 10.36 13.47 -11.33
C PRO A 116 9.97 12.50 -10.18
N TYR A 117 9.70 12.99 -8.97
CA TYR A 117 9.49 12.16 -7.78
C TYR A 117 8.17 11.38 -7.81
N ARG A 118 7.15 11.96 -8.43
CA ARG A 118 5.85 11.33 -8.65
C ARG A 118 5.99 9.99 -9.37
N GLU A 119 6.65 9.99 -10.52
CA GLU A 119 6.93 8.78 -11.30
C GLU A 119 7.72 7.74 -10.49
N GLN A 120 8.71 8.19 -9.72
CA GLN A 120 9.54 7.30 -8.91
C GLN A 120 8.75 6.58 -7.81
N VAL A 121 7.77 7.26 -7.21
CA VAL A 121 6.88 6.65 -6.20
C VAL A 121 5.85 5.73 -6.85
N LEU A 122 5.31 6.08 -8.03
CA LEU A 122 4.42 5.19 -8.78
C LEU A 122 5.13 3.90 -9.21
N GLU A 123 6.41 4.00 -9.59
CA GLU A 123 7.25 2.84 -9.89
C GLU A 123 7.52 2.00 -8.64
N LEU A 124 7.66 2.63 -7.46
CA LEU A 124 7.91 1.90 -6.20
C LEU A 124 6.73 1.00 -5.83
N PHE A 125 5.50 1.36 -6.20
CA PHE A 125 4.32 0.49 -6.03
C PHE A 125 4.30 -0.72 -6.98
N ARG A 126 5.25 -0.84 -7.92
CA ARG A 126 5.36 -2.01 -8.82
C ARG A 126 6.03 -3.17 -8.09
N THR A 127 5.49 -4.36 -8.28
CA THR A 127 5.74 -5.52 -7.38
C THR A 127 6.67 -6.58 -7.97
N ASP A 128 6.95 -6.51 -9.27
CA ASP A 128 7.71 -7.50 -10.03
C ASP A 128 9.23 -7.29 -9.96
N SER A 129 9.69 -6.06 -9.69
CA SER A 129 11.11 -5.71 -9.60
C SER A 129 11.38 -4.75 -8.46
N LYS A 130 12.29 -5.12 -7.55
CA LYS A 130 12.79 -4.20 -6.53
C LYS A 130 13.66 -3.11 -7.16
N ILE A 131 13.50 -1.88 -6.71
CA ILE A 131 14.30 -0.74 -7.18
C ILE A 131 15.60 -0.71 -6.37
N GLU A 132 16.73 -0.99 -7.01
CA GLU A 132 18.04 -0.88 -6.37
C GLU A 132 18.27 0.54 -5.83
N PHE A 133 18.64 0.63 -4.55
CA PHE A 133 18.89 1.89 -3.89
C PHE A 133 20.36 2.30 -4.08
N ARG A 134 20.58 3.55 -4.50
CA ARG A 134 21.91 4.17 -4.51
C ARG A 134 21.81 5.65 -4.16
N PHE A 135 22.69 6.14 -3.28
CA PHE A 135 22.67 7.53 -2.82
C PHE A 135 23.03 8.57 -3.91
N ASP A 136 23.76 8.16 -4.95
CA ASP A 136 24.10 8.99 -6.10
C ASP A 136 22.91 9.20 -7.06
N ARG A 137 21.87 8.36 -6.98
CA ARG A 137 20.58 8.58 -7.63
C ARG A 137 19.83 9.70 -6.91
N LYS A 138 19.96 10.92 -7.43
CA LYS A 138 19.39 12.16 -6.85
C LYS A 138 17.92 12.04 -6.46
N GLN A 139 17.11 11.33 -7.25
CA GLN A 139 15.68 11.12 -6.98
C GLN A 139 15.46 10.25 -5.74
N LEU A 140 16.16 9.12 -5.63
CA LEU A 140 16.05 8.21 -4.50
C LEU A 140 16.59 8.85 -3.23
N ASN A 141 17.74 9.52 -3.30
CA ASN A 141 18.30 10.28 -2.19
C ASN A 141 17.32 11.36 -1.70
N TYR A 142 16.69 12.09 -2.62
CA TYR A 142 15.68 13.07 -2.23
C TYR A 142 14.48 12.44 -1.51
N LEU A 143 13.95 11.32 -2.03
CA LEU A 143 12.84 10.61 -1.40
C LEU A 143 13.20 10.07 -0.02
N TYR A 144 14.41 9.50 0.12
CA TYR A 144 14.95 9.01 1.38
C TYR A 144 15.06 10.13 2.41
N MET A 145 15.69 11.25 2.02
CA MET A 145 15.90 12.40 2.90
C MET A 145 14.61 13.13 3.31
N ASN A 146 13.49 12.87 2.63
CA ASN A 146 12.18 13.41 2.99
C ASN A 146 11.27 12.35 3.68
N GLY A 147 11.81 11.17 4.03
CA GLY A 147 11.08 10.14 4.77
C GLY A 147 10.01 9.41 3.95
N VAL A 148 10.13 9.42 2.61
CA VAL A 148 9.21 8.70 1.72
C VAL A 148 9.61 7.23 1.60
N ILE A 149 10.91 6.99 1.45
CA ILE A 149 11.48 5.67 1.28
C ILE A 149 12.55 5.41 2.33
N ASP A 150 12.85 4.13 2.53
CA ASP A 150 13.92 3.61 3.35
C ASP A 150 14.63 2.47 2.60
N ILE A 151 15.72 1.97 3.17
CA ILE A 151 16.58 0.95 2.56
C ILE A 151 16.20 -0.43 3.13
N GLU A 152 16.01 -1.38 2.23
CA GLU A 152 15.94 -2.81 2.55
C GLU A 152 17.24 -3.47 2.08
N THR A 153 17.96 -4.12 2.99
CA THR A 153 19.15 -4.91 2.66
C THR A 153 18.79 -6.38 2.66
N ILE A 154 19.10 -7.07 1.57
CA ILE A 154 19.02 -8.53 1.49
C ILE A 154 20.43 -9.07 1.64
N GLU A 155 20.68 -9.75 2.74
CA GLU A 155 21.95 -10.46 2.96
C GLU A 155 21.89 -11.80 2.23
N ASN A 156 22.92 -12.08 1.43
CA ASN A 156 23.14 -13.37 0.80
C ASN A 156 24.52 -13.86 1.23
N ASP A 157 24.62 -15.08 1.77
CA ASP A 157 25.89 -15.62 2.29
C ASP A 157 26.98 -15.78 1.19
N GLU A 158 26.58 -15.79 -0.09
CA GLU A 158 27.46 -16.05 -1.25
C GLU A 158 27.65 -14.85 -2.18
N VAL A 159 26.90 -13.75 -2.01
CA VAL A 159 26.90 -12.58 -2.91
C VAL A 159 26.94 -11.29 -2.09
N GLU A 160 27.49 -10.21 -2.65
CA GLU A 160 27.43 -8.90 -2.00
C GLU A 160 25.98 -8.53 -1.62
N PRO A 161 25.77 -7.91 -0.44
CA PRO A 161 24.45 -7.56 0.05
C PRO A 161 23.76 -6.61 -0.93
N GLU A 162 22.54 -6.96 -1.33
CA GLU A 162 21.75 -6.17 -2.26
C GLU A 162 20.92 -5.16 -1.50
N THR A 163 20.89 -3.90 -1.96
CA THR A 163 20.13 -2.84 -1.31
C THR A 163 19.02 -2.31 -2.21
N TYR A 164 17.81 -2.29 -1.68
CA TYR A 164 16.60 -1.93 -2.42
C TYR A 164 15.81 -0.85 -1.69
N CYS A 165 14.98 -0.15 -2.46
CA CYS A 165 14.05 0.83 -1.93
C CYS A 165 12.81 0.11 -1.38
N LYS A 166 12.36 0.56 -0.21
CA LYS A 166 11.01 0.29 0.33
C LYS A 166 10.39 1.61 0.78
N PHE A 167 9.07 1.66 0.97
CA PHE A 167 8.46 2.77 1.69
C PHE A 167 8.98 2.82 3.12
N SER A 168 9.08 4.03 3.68
CA SER A 168 9.66 4.24 5.02
C SER A 168 8.89 3.53 6.13
N ASN A 169 7.56 3.44 5.97
CA ASN A 169 6.68 2.60 6.77
C ASN A 169 5.33 2.37 6.06
N PRO A 170 4.56 1.35 6.47
CA PRO A 170 3.23 1.06 5.90
C PRO A 170 2.23 2.21 6.00
N PHE A 171 2.28 3.04 7.03
CA PHE A 171 1.40 4.20 7.15
C PHE A 171 1.67 5.23 6.05
N VAL A 172 2.93 5.56 5.78
CA VAL A 172 3.33 6.45 4.67
C VAL A 172 2.89 5.86 3.33
N GLN A 173 3.12 4.57 3.11
CA GLN A 173 2.65 3.87 1.92
C GLN A 173 1.13 3.99 1.74
N THR A 174 0.36 3.75 2.82
CA THR A 174 -1.10 3.89 2.84
C THR A 174 -1.54 5.31 2.51
N ARG A 175 -0.91 6.32 3.12
CA ARG A 175 -1.25 7.73 2.88
C ARG A 175 -0.97 8.13 1.44
N LEU A 176 0.13 7.66 0.84
CA LEU A 176 0.48 7.91 -0.55
C LEU A 176 -0.45 7.18 -1.52
N PHE A 177 -0.76 5.91 -1.24
CA PHE A 177 -1.72 5.14 -2.02
C PHE A 177 -3.09 5.83 -2.06
N ASN A 178 -3.61 6.24 -0.90
CA ASN A 178 -4.89 6.95 -0.81
C ASN A 178 -4.83 8.31 -1.52
N TYR A 179 -3.73 9.05 -1.39
CA TYR A 179 -3.54 10.33 -2.09
C TYR A 179 -3.61 10.17 -3.60
N PHE A 180 -2.78 9.30 -4.19
CA PHE A 180 -2.76 9.09 -5.63
C PHE A 180 -4.05 8.46 -6.15
N SER A 181 -4.67 7.55 -5.39
CA SER A 181 -5.96 6.97 -5.75
C SER A 181 -7.04 8.04 -5.87
N ASN A 182 -7.11 8.96 -4.90
CA ASN A 182 -8.10 10.03 -4.92
C ASN A 182 -7.77 11.11 -5.95
N GLU A 183 -6.50 11.44 -6.16
CA GLU A 183 -6.10 12.48 -7.10
C GLU A 183 -6.30 12.02 -8.55
N ILE A 184 -5.90 10.79 -8.88
CA ILE A 184 -6.04 10.24 -10.24
C ILE A 184 -7.50 9.85 -10.54
N PHE A 185 -8.25 9.35 -9.54
CA PHE A 185 -9.61 8.85 -9.72
C PHE A 185 -10.61 9.51 -8.74
N ASN A 186 -10.70 10.85 -8.79
CA ASN A 186 -11.57 11.64 -7.91
C ASN A 186 -13.08 11.47 -8.20
N GLN A 187 -13.45 11.18 -9.45
CA GLN A 187 -14.84 11.08 -9.90
C GLN A 187 -14.99 9.91 -10.87
N LEU A 188 -15.54 8.80 -10.38
CA LEU A 188 -15.79 7.60 -11.18
C LEU A 188 -17.17 7.61 -11.86
N GLY A 189 -18.06 8.54 -11.48
CA GLY A 189 -19.41 8.61 -12.03
C GLY A 189 -20.26 7.39 -11.67
N LEU A 190 -21.06 6.93 -12.63
CA LEU A 190 -21.96 5.79 -12.45
C LEU A 190 -21.20 4.46 -12.61
N LEU A 191 -21.01 3.75 -11.49
CA LEU A 191 -20.21 2.50 -11.42
C LEU A 191 -20.91 1.27 -11.97
N VAL A 192 -22.23 1.19 -11.78
CA VAL A 192 -23.13 0.13 -12.22
C VAL A 192 -24.44 0.74 -12.69
N HIS A 193 -25.20 0.03 -13.51
CA HIS A 193 -26.52 0.52 -13.95
C HIS A 193 -27.44 0.75 -12.74
N PRO A 194 -28.31 1.78 -12.69
CA PRO A 194 -29.11 2.07 -11.50
C PRO A 194 -30.13 0.98 -11.15
N LEU A 195 -30.49 0.13 -12.12
CA LEU A 195 -31.36 -1.03 -11.94
C LEU A 195 -30.59 -2.34 -11.69
N ASP A 196 -29.27 -2.27 -11.55
CA ASP A 196 -28.45 -3.43 -11.19
C ASP A 196 -28.47 -3.59 -9.66
N GLU A 197 -29.27 -4.54 -9.19
CA GLU A 197 -29.44 -4.82 -7.76
C GLU A 197 -28.20 -5.51 -7.16
N MET A 198 -27.36 -6.12 -7.99
CA MET A 198 -26.15 -6.85 -7.62
C MET A 198 -26.38 -8.08 -6.73
N GLU A 199 -27.59 -8.67 -6.74
CA GLU A 199 -27.93 -9.84 -5.92
C GLU A 199 -27.07 -11.07 -6.25
N ASP A 200 -26.63 -11.20 -7.50
CA ASP A 200 -25.71 -12.25 -7.96
C ASP A 200 -24.26 -12.02 -7.51
N ALA A 201 -23.93 -10.83 -7.01
CA ALA A 201 -22.56 -10.41 -6.70
C ALA A 201 -22.33 -10.17 -5.20
N VAL A 202 -23.34 -9.68 -4.49
CA VAL A 202 -23.31 -9.42 -3.04
C VAL A 202 -24.59 -9.96 -2.43
N ASP A 203 -24.48 -11.09 -1.76
CA ASP A 203 -25.60 -11.67 -1.00
C ASP A 203 -25.46 -11.32 0.50
N GLU A 204 -26.36 -11.83 1.35
CA GLU A 204 -26.37 -11.50 2.78
C GLU A 204 -25.12 -12.01 3.54
N GLU A 205 -24.47 -13.05 3.05
CA GLU A 205 -23.40 -13.80 3.72
C GLU A 205 -22.06 -13.81 2.97
N SER A 206 -22.03 -13.49 1.68
CA SER A 206 -20.91 -13.75 0.79
C SER A 206 -20.78 -12.74 -0.36
N LEU A 207 -19.58 -12.72 -0.96
CA LEU A 207 -19.28 -11.95 -2.16
C LEU A 207 -18.95 -12.92 -3.29
N HIS A 208 -19.57 -12.73 -4.44
CA HIS A 208 -19.19 -13.42 -5.66
C HIS A 208 -18.24 -12.53 -6.47
N ILE A 209 -16.94 -12.59 -6.14
CA ILE A 209 -15.91 -11.73 -6.73
C ILE A 209 -15.93 -11.73 -8.26
N PRO A 210 -16.06 -12.87 -8.97
CA PRO A 210 -16.15 -12.84 -10.43
C PRO A 210 -17.30 -11.97 -10.97
N ASN A 211 -18.45 -11.94 -10.30
CA ASN A 211 -19.61 -11.15 -10.74
C ASN A 211 -19.45 -9.66 -10.44
N ILE A 212 -18.72 -9.31 -9.38
CA ILE A 212 -18.28 -7.93 -9.11
C ILE A 212 -17.30 -7.48 -10.20
N ILE A 213 -16.34 -8.33 -10.57
CA ILE A 213 -15.33 -8.00 -11.59
C ILE A 213 -15.94 -7.94 -12.99
N THR A 214 -16.97 -8.72 -13.31
CA THR A 214 -17.72 -8.57 -14.58
C THR A 214 -18.30 -7.16 -14.73
N ARG A 215 -18.83 -6.58 -13.64
CA ARG A 215 -19.32 -5.19 -13.64
C ARG A 215 -18.18 -4.18 -13.77
N TYR A 216 -17.04 -4.46 -13.15
CA TYR A 216 -15.84 -3.66 -13.36
C TYR A 216 -15.35 -3.69 -14.82
N LYS A 217 -15.31 -4.87 -15.46
CA LYS A 217 -14.98 -5.01 -16.90
C LYS A 217 -15.92 -4.19 -17.78
N ALA A 218 -17.23 -4.25 -17.51
CA ALA A 218 -18.23 -3.43 -18.22
C ALA A 218 -18.03 -1.92 -17.99
N TYR A 219 -17.70 -1.52 -16.76
CA TYR A 219 -17.39 -0.14 -16.41
C TYR A 219 -16.14 0.38 -17.12
N ILE A 220 -15.05 -0.40 -17.15
CA ILE A 220 -13.83 -0.05 -17.88
C ILE A 220 -14.13 0.08 -19.37
N LYS A 221 -14.79 -0.90 -19.99
CA LYS A 221 -15.13 -0.88 -21.42
C LYS A 221 -15.89 0.39 -21.82
N LYS A 222 -16.82 0.85 -20.98
CA LYS A 222 -17.62 2.06 -21.24
C LYS A 222 -16.83 3.36 -21.04
N ASN A 223 -15.88 3.40 -20.12
CA ASN A 223 -15.25 4.64 -19.65
C ASN A 223 -13.73 4.72 -19.94
N ARG A 224 -13.12 3.73 -20.61
CA ARG A 224 -11.66 3.60 -20.78
C ARG A 224 -10.98 4.87 -21.30
N ASP A 225 -11.58 5.53 -22.28
CA ASP A 225 -11.01 6.72 -22.92
C ASP A 225 -11.00 7.93 -21.98
N MET A 226 -11.88 7.95 -20.99
CA MET A 226 -11.89 8.97 -19.95
C MET A 226 -10.96 8.56 -18.79
N LEU A 227 -11.00 7.28 -18.38
CA LEU A 227 -10.28 6.77 -17.21
C LEU A 227 -8.77 6.73 -17.40
N PHE A 228 -8.29 6.38 -18.59
CA PHE A 228 -6.87 6.15 -18.87
C PHE A 228 -6.25 7.22 -19.76
N LYS A 229 -6.97 8.30 -20.03
CA LYS A 229 -6.43 9.46 -20.75
C LYS A 229 -5.70 10.37 -19.77
N GLY A 230 -4.44 10.66 -20.09
CA GLY A 230 -3.60 11.54 -19.28
C GLY A 230 -3.13 10.94 -17.96
N VAL A 231 -3.42 9.66 -17.69
CA VAL A 231 -2.85 8.97 -16.53
C VAL A 231 -1.34 8.79 -16.71
N PRO A 232 -0.57 8.74 -15.60
CA PRO A 232 0.87 8.52 -15.67
C PRO A 232 1.23 7.24 -16.44
N ARG A 233 2.24 7.35 -17.30
CA ARG A 233 2.79 6.25 -18.12
C ARG A 233 4.28 6.15 -17.93
N ARG A 234 4.81 4.93 -17.97
CA ARG A 234 6.24 4.67 -17.87
C ARG A 234 6.94 5.19 -19.12
N LYS A 235 8.05 5.89 -18.96
CA LYS A 235 8.80 6.49 -20.07
C LYS A 235 9.49 5.49 -20.99
N ASN A 236 9.75 4.28 -20.50
CA ASN A 236 10.49 3.26 -21.24
C ASN A 236 9.62 2.48 -22.24
N ASP A 237 8.36 2.22 -21.92
CA ASP A 237 7.45 1.42 -22.75
C ASP A 237 6.07 2.05 -22.98
N MET A 238 5.86 3.29 -22.52
CA MET A 238 4.62 4.06 -22.64
C MET A 238 3.38 3.39 -22.03
N ARG A 239 3.55 2.30 -21.28
CA ARG A 239 2.45 1.61 -20.60
C ARG A 239 2.04 2.35 -19.34
N ILE A 240 0.80 2.15 -18.94
CA ILE A 240 0.28 2.65 -17.67
C ILE A 240 1.03 1.94 -16.52
N PHE A 241 1.32 2.67 -15.44
CA PHE A 241 1.91 2.07 -14.24
C PHE A 241 0.93 1.06 -13.62
N GLU A 242 1.43 -0.09 -13.14
CA GLU A 242 0.61 -1.10 -12.43
C GLU A 242 -0.18 -0.49 -11.27
N ALA A 243 0.44 0.43 -10.53
CA ALA A 243 -0.18 1.17 -9.43
C ALA A 243 -1.45 1.93 -9.85
N VAL A 244 -1.52 2.43 -11.09
CA VAL A 244 -2.70 3.14 -11.59
C VAL A 244 -3.89 2.18 -11.74
N TYR A 245 -3.65 0.92 -12.13
CA TYR A 245 -4.70 -0.09 -12.15
C TYR A 245 -5.18 -0.45 -10.73
N HIS A 246 -4.25 -0.56 -9.77
CA HIS A 246 -4.59 -0.73 -8.35
C HIS A 246 -5.44 0.40 -7.81
N PHE A 247 -5.06 1.65 -8.09
CA PHE A 247 -5.80 2.83 -7.67
C PHE A 247 -7.22 2.85 -8.25
N ASN A 248 -7.37 2.53 -9.54
CA ASN A 248 -8.68 2.53 -10.19
C ASN A 248 -9.58 1.46 -9.59
N LEU A 249 -9.08 0.22 -9.48
CA LEU A 249 -9.85 -0.89 -8.94
C LEU A 249 -10.20 -0.63 -7.47
N TYR A 250 -9.26 -0.17 -6.66
CA TYR A 250 -9.52 0.20 -5.27
C TYR A 250 -10.65 1.21 -5.16
N ARG A 251 -10.59 2.31 -5.91
CA ARG A 251 -11.63 3.35 -5.89
C ARG A 251 -12.98 2.80 -6.37
N TYR A 252 -12.99 2.00 -7.42
CA TYR A 252 -14.20 1.36 -7.95
C TYR A 252 -14.86 0.47 -6.89
N LEU A 253 -14.11 -0.48 -6.33
CA LEU A 253 -14.60 -1.42 -5.33
C LEU A 253 -15.04 -0.69 -4.06
N TYR A 254 -14.24 0.27 -3.59
CA TYR A 254 -14.59 1.06 -2.41
C TYR A 254 -15.91 1.79 -2.59
N ASP A 255 -16.08 2.56 -3.68
CA ASP A 255 -17.29 3.33 -3.89
C ASP A 255 -18.53 2.46 -4.18
N LEU A 256 -18.34 1.31 -4.84
CA LEU A 256 -19.41 0.37 -5.17
C LEU A 256 -19.91 -0.41 -3.94
N LEU A 257 -18.99 -0.86 -3.08
CA LEU A 257 -19.27 -1.85 -2.06
C LEU A 257 -19.39 -1.26 -0.64
N LYS A 258 -18.86 -0.05 -0.38
CA LYS A 258 -18.93 0.57 0.97
C LYS A 258 -20.35 0.65 1.53
N LYS A 259 -21.35 0.91 0.69
CA LYS A 259 -22.76 1.00 1.09
C LYS A 259 -23.37 -0.36 1.46
N ARG A 260 -22.74 -1.45 1.03
CA ARG A 260 -23.12 -2.84 1.29
C ARG A 260 -22.37 -3.44 2.48
N GLY A 261 -21.60 -2.62 3.21
CA GLY A 261 -20.86 -3.05 4.40
C GLY A 261 -19.59 -3.85 4.10
N VAL A 262 -19.10 -3.83 2.86
CA VAL A 262 -17.81 -4.44 2.51
C VAL A 262 -16.69 -3.46 2.82
N GLU A 263 -15.68 -3.93 3.53
CA GLU A 263 -14.45 -3.19 3.78
C GLU A 263 -13.44 -3.52 2.67
N VAL A 264 -13.01 -2.52 1.90
CA VAL A 264 -11.98 -2.66 0.86
C VAL A 264 -10.68 -2.10 1.40
N ILE A 265 -9.67 -2.96 1.53
CA ILE A 265 -8.40 -2.65 2.21
C ILE A 265 -7.26 -2.87 1.22
N PRO A 266 -6.46 -1.84 0.91
CA PRO A 266 -5.16 -2.06 0.31
C PRO A 266 -4.20 -2.56 1.39
N GLU A 267 -3.73 -3.78 1.25
CA GLU A 267 -2.75 -4.41 2.15
C GLU A 267 -1.34 -4.22 1.59
N PHE A 268 -0.40 -3.88 2.47
CA PHE A 268 1.01 -3.64 2.14
C PHE A 268 1.90 -4.55 3.00
N PRO A 269 2.16 -5.79 2.58
CA PRO A 269 2.73 -6.81 3.47
C PRO A 269 4.14 -6.52 3.99
N THR A 270 4.95 -5.77 3.24
CA THR A 270 6.40 -5.70 3.48
C THR A 270 7.02 -4.32 3.26
N GLY A 271 6.22 -3.30 2.92
CA GLY A 271 6.75 -1.96 2.61
C GLY A 271 7.44 -1.87 1.24
N ASN A 272 7.64 -2.97 0.53
CA ASN A 272 8.30 -3.07 -0.80
C ASN A 272 7.51 -2.40 -1.93
N GLY A 273 6.40 -1.73 -1.60
CA GLY A 273 5.42 -1.26 -2.56
C GLY A 273 4.42 -2.30 -3.04
N LYS A 274 4.50 -3.56 -2.59
CA LYS A 274 3.46 -4.56 -2.90
C LYS A 274 2.10 -4.08 -2.44
N ILE A 275 1.14 -4.05 -3.37
CA ILE A 275 -0.25 -3.71 -3.12
C ILE A 275 -1.07 -4.97 -3.37
N ASP A 276 -1.76 -5.43 -2.34
CA ASP A 276 -2.77 -6.47 -2.44
C ASP A 276 -4.13 -5.85 -2.07
N LEU A 277 -5.23 -6.26 -2.70
CA LEU A 277 -6.56 -5.78 -2.32
C LEU A 277 -7.31 -6.88 -1.55
N ILE A 278 -7.67 -6.58 -0.31
CA ILE A 278 -8.49 -7.45 0.52
C ILE A 278 -9.89 -6.86 0.65
N LEU A 279 -10.90 -7.69 0.44
CA LEU A 279 -12.29 -7.39 0.76
C LEU A 279 -12.68 -8.18 1.99
N LYS A 280 -13.20 -7.50 3.01
CA LYS A 280 -13.79 -8.15 4.20
C LYS A 280 -15.29 -7.98 4.20
N TYR A 281 -16.00 -9.09 4.36
CA TYR A 281 -17.45 -9.13 4.44
C TYR A 281 -17.91 -10.31 5.29
N ARG A 282 -18.71 -10.06 6.33
CA ARG A 282 -19.30 -11.10 7.21
C ARG A 282 -18.27 -12.13 7.71
N GLU A 283 -17.18 -11.65 8.32
CA GLU A 283 -16.04 -12.47 8.80
C GLU A 283 -15.26 -13.22 7.71
N LYS A 284 -15.65 -13.11 6.43
CA LYS A 284 -14.92 -13.70 5.29
C LYS A 284 -13.94 -12.69 4.71
N ILE A 285 -12.82 -13.21 4.23
CA ILE A 285 -11.74 -12.48 3.57
C ILE A 285 -11.67 -12.96 2.13
N TYR A 286 -11.65 -12.02 1.19
CA TYR A 286 -11.44 -12.28 -0.24
C TYR A 286 -10.21 -11.49 -0.67
N ALA A 287 -9.21 -12.16 -1.25
CA ALA A 287 -7.97 -11.54 -1.70
C ALA A 287 -7.94 -11.43 -3.22
N LEU A 288 -7.56 -10.25 -3.70
CA LEU A 288 -7.37 -9.92 -5.10
C LEU A 288 -5.91 -9.50 -5.28
N GLU A 289 -5.14 -10.30 -6.02
CA GLU A 289 -3.82 -9.91 -6.51
C GLU A 289 -4.00 -9.27 -7.88
N LEU A 290 -3.40 -8.11 -8.12
CA LEU A 290 -3.40 -7.50 -9.45
C LEU A 290 -2.00 -7.52 -10.04
N LYS A 291 -1.93 -7.79 -11.34
CA LYS A 291 -0.68 -7.76 -12.12
C LYS A 291 -0.90 -7.16 -13.50
N SER A 292 0.17 -6.59 -14.03
CA SER A 292 0.31 -6.26 -15.45
C SER A 292 1.52 -6.99 -16.03
N PHE A 293 1.37 -7.64 -17.18
CA PHE A 293 2.44 -8.49 -17.76
C PHE A 293 2.87 -8.04 -19.15
N LYS A 294 4.11 -8.39 -19.51
CA LYS A 294 4.65 -8.20 -20.86
C LYS A 294 4.58 -9.47 -21.67
N GLU A 295 4.87 -10.62 -21.04
CA GLU A 295 5.02 -11.90 -21.72
C GLU A 295 4.35 -13.04 -20.94
N MET A 296 4.12 -14.17 -21.63
CA MET A 296 3.48 -15.35 -21.04
C MET A 296 4.29 -15.99 -19.90
N TYR A 297 5.59 -15.72 -19.83
CA TYR A 297 6.41 -16.15 -18.69
C TYR A 297 5.97 -15.46 -17.39
N ASP A 298 5.80 -14.13 -17.43
CA ASP A 298 5.36 -13.37 -16.25
C ASP A 298 3.94 -13.75 -15.84
N TYR A 299 3.06 -14.04 -16.81
CA TYR A 299 1.72 -14.55 -16.56
C TYR A 299 1.72 -15.82 -15.71
N ARG A 300 2.54 -16.82 -16.08
CA ARG A 300 2.63 -18.08 -15.34
C ARG A 300 3.20 -17.88 -13.94
N LYS A 301 4.25 -17.05 -13.84
CA LYS A 301 4.85 -16.67 -12.55
C LYS A 301 3.84 -15.98 -11.63
N GLY A 302 2.98 -15.12 -12.18
CA GLY A 302 1.90 -14.45 -11.46
C GLY A 302 0.90 -15.39 -10.81
N ILE A 303 0.52 -16.48 -11.52
CA ILE A 303 -0.38 -17.51 -10.98
C ILE A 303 0.25 -18.19 -9.76
N ASP A 304 1.53 -18.55 -9.85
CA ASP A 304 2.23 -19.20 -8.73
C ASP A 304 2.36 -18.25 -7.52
N GLN A 305 2.67 -16.98 -7.77
CA GLN A 305 2.73 -15.94 -6.73
C GLN A 305 1.37 -15.72 -6.05
N ALA A 306 0.28 -15.67 -6.82
CA ALA A 306 -1.07 -15.55 -6.26
C ALA A 306 -1.42 -16.77 -5.39
N ALA A 307 -1.10 -17.98 -5.85
CA ALA A 307 -1.33 -19.21 -5.09
C ALA A 307 -0.52 -19.23 -3.77
N GLU A 308 0.75 -18.80 -3.78
CA GLU A 308 1.56 -18.65 -2.58
C GLU A 308 0.97 -17.62 -1.61
N TYR A 309 0.55 -16.47 -2.12
CA TYR A 309 -0.02 -15.41 -1.31
C TYR A 309 -1.34 -15.84 -0.66
N GLY A 310 -2.26 -16.43 -1.41
CA GLY A 310 -3.53 -16.91 -0.86
C GLY A 310 -3.33 -18.02 0.19
N ARG A 311 -2.33 -18.91 0.01
CA ARG A 311 -1.95 -19.89 1.04
C ARG A 311 -1.44 -19.24 2.31
N ARG A 312 -0.61 -18.19 2.21
CA ARG A 312 -0.12 -17.43 3.35
C ARG A 312 -1.26 -16.76 4.14
N LEU A 313 -2.33 -16.37 3.45
CA LEU A 313 -3.55 -15.85 4.05
C LEU A 313 -4.51 -16.94 4.58
N GLY A 314 -4.20 -18.22 4.37
CA GLY A 314 -5.08 -19.34 4.76
C GLY A 314 -6.36 -19.44 3.93
N LEU A 315 -6.38 -18.87 2.72
CA LEU A 315 -7.55 -18.88 1.84
C LEU A 315 -7.61 -20.15 0.99
N LYS A 316 -8.83 -20.58 0.66
CA LYS A 316 -9.07 -21.67 -0.31
C LYS A 316 -9.13 -21.19 -1.74
N GLU A 317 -9.34 -19.88 -1.93
CA GLU A 317 -9.48 -19.25 -3.24
C GLU A 317 -8.83 -17.88 -3.22
N ILE A 318 -8.18 -17.51 -4.33
CA ILE A 318 -7.67 -16.16 -4.60
C ILE A 318 -8.00 -15.76 -6.03
N VAL A 319 -8.32 -14.48 -6.23
CA VAL A 319 -8.56 -13.92 -7.56
C VAL A 319 -7.29 -13.21 -8.04
N LEU A 320 -6.77 -13.63 -9.19
CA LEU A 320 -5.68 -12.96 -9.89
C LEU A 320 -6.27 -12.12 -11.03
N LEU A 321 -6.21 -10.80 -10.87
CA LEU A 321 -6.63 -9.84 -11.88
C LEU A 321 -5.46 -9.46 -12.76
N ILE A 322 -5.63 -9.61 -14.07
CA ILE A 322 -4.55 -9.36 -15.03
C ILE A 322 -4.95 -8.26 -15.98
N PHE A 323 -4.31 -7.10 -15.85
CA PHE A 323 -4.50 -5.99 -16.78
C PHE A 323 -3.64 -6.21 -18.01
N VAL A 324 -4.30 -6.27 -19.17
CA VAL A 324 -3.67 -6.55 -20.46
C VAL A 324 -4.12 -5.57 -21.54
N GLU A 325 -3.18 -5.19 -22.38
CA GLU A 325 -3.43 -4.45 -23.62
C GLU A 325 -3.60 -5.46 -24.76
N LEU A 326 -4.70 -6.22 -24.75
CA LEU A 326 -5.06 -7.24 -25.77
C LEU A 326 -6.49 -7.02 -26.29
N SER A 327 -6.83 -7.64 -27.44
CA SER A 327 -8.19 -7.65 -27.98
C SER A 327 -9.17 -8.39 -27.07
N GLU A 328 -10.49 -8.17 -27.24
CA GLU A 328 -11.50 -8.85 -26.40
C GLU A 328 -11.48 -10.36 -26.57
N GLU A 329 -11.17 -10.85 -27.76
CA GLU A 329 -11.01 -12.27 -28.05
C GLU A 329 -9.81 -12.86 -27.29
N GLU A 330 -8.63 -12.24 -27.39
CA GLU A 330 -7.42 -12.68 -26.70
C GLU A 330 -7.55 -12.59 -25.17
N VAL A 331 -8.24 -11.56 -24.65
CA VAL A 331 -8.54 -11.43 -23.22
C VAL A 331 -9.33 -12.64 -22.74
N LYS A 332 -10.33 -13.10 -23.48
CA LYS A 332 -11.16 -14.26 -23.05
C LYS A 332 -10.37 -15.56 -22.97
N GLU A 333 -9.35 -15.74 -23.82
CA GLU A 333 -8.51 -16.93 -23.79
C GLU A 333 -7.67 -17.06 -22.50
N LEU A 334 -7.45 -15.95 -21.79
CA LEU A 334 -6.68 -15.92 -20.54
C LEU A 334 -7.54 -16.18 -19.29
N GLU A 335 -8.86 -16.16 -19.42
CA GLU A 335 -9.80 -16.36 -18.31
C GLU A 335 -9.89 -17.84 -17.98
N GLN A 336 -9.46 -18.22 -16.77
CA GLN A 336 -9.42 -19.62 -16.36
C GLN A 336 -9.39 -19.79 -14.84
N GLU A 337 -9.84 -20.96 -14.40
CA GLU A 337 -9.69 -21.41 -13.02
C GLU A 337 -8.58 -22.46 -12.95
N ILE A 338 -7.63 -22.28 -12.02
CA ILE A 338 -6.47 -23.15 -11.89
C ILE A 338 -6.41 -23.71 -10.47
N GLU A 339 -6.48 -25.03 -10.37
CA GLU A 339 -6.27 -25.74 -9.12
C GLU A 339 -4.76 -25.86 -8.83
N LYS A 340 -4.35 -25.34 -7.67
CA LYS A 340 -3.00 -25.51 -7.11
C LYS A 340 -3.12 -26.27 -5.78
N PRO A 341 -2.04 -26.90 -5.28
CA PRO A 341 -2.09 -27.64 -4.02
C PRO A 341 -2.62 -26.78 -2.85
N GLY A 342 -3.85 -27.06 -2.42
CA GLY A 342 -4.51 -26.39 -1.30
C GLY A 342 -5.15 -25.03 -1.61
N ILE A 343 -5.17 -24.57 -2.87
CA ILE A 343 -5.78 -23.29 -3.25
C ILE A 343 -6.23 -23.27 -4.72
N LYS A 344 -7.39 -22.68 -4.97
CA LYS A 344 -7.89 -22.36 -6.30
C LYS A 344 -7.50 -20.92 -6.69
N VAL A 345 -6.93 -20.73 -7.88
CA VAL A 345 -6.63 -19.40 -8.44
C VAL A 345 -7.62 -19.12 -9.55
N ILE A 346 -8.46 -18.09 -9.39
CA ILE A 346 -9.36 -17.60 -10.44
C ILE A 346 -8.65 -16.47 -11.18
N VAL A 347 -8.29 -16.71 -12.43
CA VAL A 347 -7.63 -15.72 -13.29
C VAL A 347 -8.68 -14.95 -14.08
N ILE A 348 -8.80 -13.64 -13.82
CA ILE A 348 -9.73 -12.76 -14.52
C ILE A 348 -8.96 -11.66 -15.26
N PRO A 349 -8.84 -11.76 -16.59
CA PRO A 349 -8.16 -10.77 -17.39
C PRO A 349 -9.07 -9.56 -17.64
N ILE A 350 -8.47 -8.37 -17.63
CA ILE A 350 -9.10 -7.06 -17.81
C ILE A 350 -8.42 -6.38 -18.98
N GLY A 351 -9.12 -6.32 -20.11
CA GLY A 351 -8.69 -5.60 -21.31
C GLY A 351 -8.77 -4.09 -21.09
N VAL A 352 -7.67 -3.39 -21.40
CA VAL A 352 -7.59 -1.92 -21.33
C VAL A 352 -7.27 -1.24 -22.66
N LEU A 353 -7.18 -2.02 -23.75
CA LEU A 353 -7.18 -1.51 -25.13
C LEU A 353 -8.57 -0.99 -25.53
#